data_AF-A0A968TQW2-F1
#
_entry.id   AF-A0A968TQW2-F1
#
_cell.length_a   1.000
_cell.length_b   1.000
_cell.length_c   1.000
_cell.angle_alpha   90.00
_cell.angle_beta   90.00
_cell.angle_gamma   90.00
#
_symmetry.space_group_name_H-M   'P 1'
#
loop_
_entity.id
_entity.type
_entity.pdbx_description
1 polymer ?
#
loop_
_entity_poly.entity_id
_entity_poly.type
_entity_poly.pdbx_seq_one_letter_code
_entity_poly.pdbx_strand_id
1 'polypeptide(L)'
;MITLPYGIADFRRIRRDGMVYLDRTSYLREIERLGSTLVFLRPRRFGKSLWLQTLASYYDLRLEDDFDALFGDLAVGHEPTPLRNRFFVLQWNFSLVDPSGGVEKVAASLEEHVRSQAAAFLSDYEGHLPSEIELDGSPAALLTSLLSAVRKTPYKLYLLIDEYDNFVNELMANDVGAYRAVVGADGPFKLLFKAVKSATEGRGLERVFITGVSPVALNDLTSGFNIAQDVSLAPELASLCGFRESEIRDLLGRIAEEIGLSAQAVAGALETMRTWYNGYRFTTKALGTNELVYNPTNAFYFLDHLHRQKTPLNSSTTRTCAPIVGSSRFWRAPLRARESSSS
;
A
#
# COMPACT_ATOMS: atom_id res chain seq x y z
N MET A 1 -25.07 -12.76 -3.36
CA MET A 1 -24.22 -13.06 -2.20
C MET A 1 -23.00 -12.19 -2.32
N ILE A 2 -22.82 -11.29 -1.36
CA ILE A 2 -21.71 -10.35 -1.31
C ILE A 2 -20.43 -11.09 -0.92
N THR A 3 -19.37 -10.91 -1.69
CA THR A 3 -18.06 -11.51 -1.41
C THR A 3 -17.10 -10.44 -0.91
N LEU A 4 -16.75 -10.52 0.38
CA LEU A 4 -15.82 -9.59 1.02
C LEU A 4 -14.37 -10.07 0.85
N PRO A 5 -13.45 -9.26 0.30
CA PRO A 5 -12.06 -9.67 0.07
C PRO A 5 -11.21 -9.57 1.35
N TYR A 6 -11.60 -10.28 2.41
CA TYR A 6 -10.86 -10.24 3.67
C TYR A 6 -9.47 -10.87 3.51
N GLY A 7 -8.42 -10.07 3.70
CA GLY A 7 -7.03 -10.50 3.57
C GLY A 7 -6.53 -10.67 2.14
N ILE A 8 -7.31 -10.24 1.14
CA ILE A 8 -6.92 -10.31 -0.27
C ILE A 8 -6.40 -8.94 -0.71
N ALA A 9 -5.15 -8.90 -1.18
CA ALA A 9 -4.52 -7.70 -1.73
C ALA A 9 -4.29 -7.77 -3.25
N ASP A 10 -4.80 -8.83 -3.91
CA ASP A 10 -4.75 -8.98 -5.36
C ASP A 10 -5.91 -8.23 -6.01
N PHE A 11 -5.62 -7.05 -6.55
CA PHE A 11 -6.60 -6.22 -7.24
C PHE A 11 -7.25 -6.95 -8.42
N ARG A 12 -6.45 -7.62 -9.25
CA ARG A 12 -6.96 -8.30 -10.46
C ARG A 12 -7.93 -9.40 -10.10
N ARG A 13 -7.61 -10.20 -9.07
CA ARG A 13 -8.51 -11.21 -8.54
C ARG A 13 -9.80 -10.61 -8.00
N ILE A 14 -9.72 -9.54 -7.20
CA ILE A 14 -10.90 -8.86 -6.65
C ILE A 14 -11.85 -8.41 -7.77
N ARG A 15 -11.31 -7.85 -8.86
CA ARG A 15 -12.10 -7.42 -10.01
C ARG A 15 -12.70 -8.59 -10.78
N ARG A 16 -11.88 -9.58 -11.16
CA ARG A 16 -12.30 -10.75 -11.96
C ARG A 16 -13.32 -11.63 -11.24
N ASP A 17 -13.15 -11.82 -9.92
CA ASP A 17 -14.04 -12.64 -9.11
C ASP A 17 -15.30 -11.88 -8.64
N GLY A 18 -15.49 -10.61 -9.06
CA GLY A 18 -16.66 -9.80 -8.68
C GLY A 18 -16.76 -9.50 -7.19
N MET A 19 -15.63 -9.48 -6.47
CA MET A 19 -15.61 -9.19 -5.04
C MET A 19 -15.87 -7.70 -4.77
N VAL A 20 -16.24 -7.38 -3.53
CA VAL A 20 -16.40 -5.99 -3.10
C VAL A 20 -15.08 -5.23 -3.27
N TYR A 21 -15.08 -4.22 -4.14
CA TYR A 21 -14.02 -3.25 -4.28
C TYR A 21 -14.59 -1.86 -4.02
N LEU A 22 -13.97 -1.12 -3.10
CA LEU A 22 -14.30 0.29 -2.91
C LEU A 22 -13.42 1.11 -3.84
N ASP A 23 -14.05 1.76 -4.82
CA ASP A 23 -13.34 2.48 -5.86
C ASP A 23 -12.55 3.66 -5.28
N ARG A 24 -11.26 3.69 -5.61
CA ARG A 24 -10.29 4.72 -5.27
C ARG A 24 -9.55 5.21 -6.50
N THR A 25 -9.92 4.75 -7.69
CA THR A 25 -9.18 5.00 -8.92
C THR A 25 -9.21 6.45 -9.37
N SER A 26 -10.18 7.25 -8.89
CA SER A 26 -10.17 8.70 -9.07
C SER A 26 -8.89 9.38 -8.52
N TYR A 27 -8.25 8.79 -7.50
CA TYR A 27 -7.02 9.31 -6.92
C TYR A 27 -5.78 9.13 -7.82
N LEU A 28 -5.86 8.34 -8.90
CA LEU A 28 -4.75 8.19 -9.85
C LEU A 28 -4.30 9.54 -10.40
N ARG A 29 -5.24 10.42 -10.77
CA ARG A 29 -4.96 11.80 -11.22
C ARG A 29 -4.24 12.63 -10.17
N GLU A 30 -4.68 12.54 -8.91
CA GLU A 30 -4.04 13.28 -7.82
C GLU A 30 -2.63 12.78 -7.57
N ILE A 31 -2.42 11.47 -7.59
CA ILE A 31 -1.08 10.88 -7.53
C ILE A 31 -0.22 11.38 -8.69
N GLU A 32 -0.77 11.42 -9.91
CA GLU A 32 -0.06 11.92 -11.07
C GLU A 32 0.37 13.39 -10.95
N ARG A 33 -0.48 14.22 -10.33
CA ARG A 33 -0.24 15.65 -10.10
C ARG A 33 0.76 15.90 -8.97
N LEU A 34 0.74 15.08 -7.91
CA LEU A 34 1.56 15.29 -6.73
C LEU A 34 3.04 15.13 -7.02
N GLY A 35 3.42 14.22 -7.92
CA GLY A 35 4.80 14.13 -8.38
C GLY A 35 5.19 12.73 -8.83
N SER A 36 6.48 12.61 -9.19
CA SER A 36 7.03 11.38 -9.77
C SER A 36 7.61 10.42 -8.73
N THR A 37 8.10 10.91 -7.59
CA THR A 37 8.65 10.07 -6.52
C THR A 37 7.88 10.33 -5.24
N LEU A 38 6.99 9.42 -4.87
CA LEU A 38 6.07 9.60 -3.75
C LEU A 38 6.29 8.53 -2.68
N VAL A 39 6.19 8.96 -1.43
CA VAL A 39 6.14 8.10 -0.24
C VAL A 39 4.76 8.22 0.39
N PHE A 40 4.13 7.08 0.64
CA PHE A 40 2.81 6.98 1.25
C PHE A 40 2.82 6.02 2.45
N LEU A 41 2.78 6.60 3.64
CA LEU A 41 2.84 5.89 4.91
C LEU A 41 1.45 5.80 5.54
N ARG A 42 1.08 4.59 5.93
CA ARG A 42 -0.14 4.29 6.70
C ARG A 42 0.15 3.15 7.67
N PRO A 43 -0.62 3.01 8.76
CA PRO A 43 -0.54 1.84 9.62
C PRO A 43 -0.61 0.51 8.84
N ARG A 44 -0.19 -0.58 9.47
CA ARG A 44 -0.37 -1.93 8.90
C ARG A 44 -1.85 -2.18 8.58
N ARG A 45 -2.11 -3.01 7.56
CA ARG A 45 -3.45 -3.48 7.19
C ARG A 45 -4.42 -2.39 6.71
N PHE A 46 -3.89 -1.27 6.20
CA PHE A 46 -4.68 -0.14 5.71
C PHE A 46 -5.05 -0.19 4.22
N GLY A 47 -4.69 -1.26 3.50
CA GLY A 47 -4.97 -1.39 2.06
C GLY A 47 -3.86 -0.83 1.15
N LYS A 48 -2.69 -0.49 1.70
CA LYS A 48 -1.54 0.01 0.91
C LYS A 48 -1.11 -0.95 -0.21
N SER A 49 -0.98 -2.25 0.10
CA SER A 49 -0.58 -3.25 -0.89
C SER A 49 -1.64 -3.42 -1.99
N LEU A 50 -2.94 -3.37 -1.64
CA LEU A 50 -4.01 -3.37 -2.63
C LEU A 50 -3.94 -2.13 -3.54
N TRP A 51 -3.62 -0.96 -2.97
CA TRP A 51 -3.38 0.24 -3.75
C TRP A 51 -2.21 0.08 -4.72
N LEU A 52 -1.07 -0.46 -4.26
CA LEU A 52 0.06 -0.76 -5.14
C LEU A 52 -0.32 -1.72 -6.27
N GLN A 53 -1.12 -2.76 -6.00
CA GLN A 53 -1.61 -3.66 -7.05
C GLN A 53 -2.57 -2.96 -8.02
N THR A 54 -3.34 -1.97 -7.55
CA THR A 54 -4.17 -1.11 -8.41
C THR A 54 -3.29 -0.26 -9.34
N LEU A 55 -2.24 0.39 -8.80
CA LEU A 55 -1.27 1.16 -9.61
C LEU A 55 -0.60 0.24 -10.65
N ALA A 56 -0.09 -0.90 -10.21
CA ALA A 56 0.57 -1.86 -11.09
C ALA A 56 -0.35 -2.30 -12.23
N SER A 57 -1.60 -2.60 -11.91
CA SER A 57 -2.57 -3.06 -12.92
C SER A 57 -2.96 -1.95 -13.91
N TYR A 58 -2.98 -0.69 -13.46
CA TYR A 58 -3.38 0.44 -14.30
C TYR A 58 -2.25 0.94 -15.22
N TYR A 59 -1.01 0.89 -14.77
CA TYR A 59 0.13 1.45 -15.51
C TYR A 59 0.91 0.43 -16.34
N ASP A 60 0.84 -0.86 -16.03
CA ASP A 60 1.58 -1.92 -16.74
C ASP A 60 1.09 -2.06 -18.19
N LEU A 61 2.01 -1.86 -19.14
CA LEU A 61 1.72 -1.93 -20.57
C LEU A 61 1.20 -3.31 -21.02
N ARG A 62 1.51 -4.40 -20.30
CA ARG A 62 1.04 -5.75 -20.66
C ARG A 62 -0.44 -5.96 -20.39
N LEU A 63 -1.04 -5.09 -19.59
CA LEU A 63 -2.43 -5.18 -19.18
C LEU A 63 -3.34 -4.23 -19.98
N GLU A 64 -2.87 -3.75 -21.14
CA GLU A 64 -3.68 -2.90 -22.02
C GLU A 64 -4.98 -3.60 -22.45
N ASP A 65 -4.91 -4.87 -22.85
CA ASP A 65 -6.07 -5.66 -23.25
C ASP A 65 -7.02 -6.01 -22.09
N ASP A 66 -6.52 -6.00 -20.84
CA ASP A 66 -7.28 -6.26 -19.62
C ASP A 66 -7.96 -5.00 -19.06
N PHE A 67 -7.73 -3.81 -19.66
CA PHE A 67 -8.14 -2.53 -19.08
C PHE A 67 -9.63 -2.45 -18.77
N ASP A 68 -10.50 -2.76 -19.75
CA ASP A 68 -11.95 -2.63 -19.59
C ASP A 68 -12.48 -3.61 -18.53
N ALA A 69 -11.92 -4.83 -18.47
CA ALA A 69 -12.31 -5.84 -17.48
C ALA A 69 -11.92 -5.45 -16.04
N LEU A 70 -10.81 -4.72 -15.88
CA LEU A 70 -10.32 -4.32 -14.57
C LEU A 70 -10.87 -2.98 -14.10
N PHE A 71 -11.04 -2.03 -15.02
CA PHE A 71 -11.30 -0.61 -14.71
C PHE A 71 -12.55 -0.03 -15.36
N GLY A 72 -13.20 -0.68 -16.34
CA GLY A 72 -14.21 -0.05 -17.20
C GLY A 72 -15.43 0.55 -16.47
N ASP A 73 -15.81 -0.03 -15.33
CA ASP A 73 -16.89 0.42 -14.42
C ASP A 73 -16.40 1.28 -13.24
N LEU A 74 -15.08 1.53 -13.16
CA LEU A 74 -14.46 2.36 -12.13
C LEU A 74 -14.32 3.81 -12.63
N ALA A 75 -14.13 4.75 -11.71
CA ALA A 75 -13.99 6.17 -12.01
C ALA A 75 -12.91 6.46 -13.07
N VAL A 76 -11.77 5.77 -13.01
CA VAL A 76 -10.70 5.93 -14.02
C VAL A 76 -11.00 5.21 -15.35
N GLY A 77 -11.91 4.24 -15.38
CA GLY A 77 -12.34 3.61 -16.63
C GLY A 77 -13.15 4.56 -17.49
N HIS A 78 -14.05 5.33 -16.85
CA HIS A 78 -14.86 6.35 -17.53
C HIS A 78 -14.03 7.52 -18.04
N GLU A 79 -12.96 7.87 -17.32
CA GLU A 79 -12.06 8.93 -17.73
C GLU A 79 -10.61 8.48 -17.43
N PRO A 80 -9.95 7.82 -18.39
CA PRO A 80 -8.56 7.38 -18.20
C PRO A 80 -7.57 8.54 -18.31
N THR A 81 -6.45 8.43 -17.61
CA THR A 81 -5.32 9.35 -17.71
C THR A 81 -4.43 9.02 -18.92
N PRO A 82 -3.64 9.99 -19.44
CA PRO A 82 -2.70 9.72 -20.53
C PRO A 82 -1.61 8.69 -20.20
N LEU A 83 -1.45 8.34 -18.92
CA LEU A 83 -0.45 7.42 -18.42
C LEU A 83 -0.92 5.95 -18.36
N ARG A 84 -2.20 5.69 -18.63
CA ARG A 84 -2.80 4.35 -18.68
C ARG A 84 -1.95 3.37 -19.52
N ASN A 85 -1.53 2.25 -18.93
CA ASN A 85 -0.77 1.19 -19.61
C ASN A 85 0.49 1.70 -20.37
N ARG A 86 1.17 2.73 -19.86
CA ARG A 86 2.36 3.34 -20.50
C ARG A 86 3.70 3.00 -19.84
N PHE A 87 3.73 2.05 -18.91
CA PHE A 87 4.93 1.75 -18.14
C PHE A 87 5.31 0.27 -18.14
N PHE A 88 6.62 0.03 -18.12
CA PHE A 88 7.15 -1.15 -17.48
C PHE A 88 7.02 -0.96 -15.96
N VAL A 89 6.36 -1.89 -15.27
CA VAL A 89 6.19 -1.86 -13.82
C VAL A 89 7.13 -2.87 -13.17
N LEU A 90 7.99 -2.39 -12.26
CA LEU A 90 8.85 -3.20 -11.41
C LEU A 90 8.38 -3.06 -9.97
N GLN A 91 8.25 -4.19 -9.26
CA GLN A 91 7.82 -4.20 -7.86
C GLN A 91 8.92 -4.74 -6.96
N TRP A 92 9.11 -4.10 -5.81
CA TRP A 92 9.92 -4.65 -4.71
C TRP A 92 9.07 -4.71 -3.45
N ASN A 93 8.96 -5.90 -2.85
CA ASN A 93 8.33 -6.08 -1.54
C ASN A 93 9.39 -6.38 -0.47
N PHE A 94 9.73 -5.38 0.35
CA PHE A 94 10.80 -5.51 1.34
C PHE A 94 10.37 -6.24 2.63
N SER A 95 9.13 -6.71 2.71
CA SER A 95 8.74 -7.71 3.72
C SER A 95 9.38 -9.08 3.50
N LEU A 96 9.89 -9.34 2.30
CA LEU A 96 10.57 -10.60 1.93
C LEU A 96 12.07 -10.59 2.22
N VAL A 97 12.62 -9.46 2.68
CA VAL A 97 14.02 -9.37 3.09
C VAL A 97 14.14 -9.89 4.51
N ASP A 98 14.94 -10.94 4.72
CA ASP A 98 15.21 -11.51 6.03
C ASP A 98 16.11 -10.56 6.84
N PRO A 99 15.62 -10.02 7.98
CA PRO A 99 16.41 -9.14 8.83
C PRO A 99 17.38 -9.90 9.75
N SER A 100 17.43 -11.23 9.69
CA SER A 100 18.18 -12.05 10.64
C SER A 100 19.64 -12.31 10.22
N GLY A 101 20.48 -12.57 11.22
CA GLY A 101 21.84 -13.09 11.01
C GLY A 101 22.90 -12.07 10.57
N GLY A 102 22.70 -10.79 10.90
CA GLY A 102 23.71 -9.73 10.76
C GLY A 102 23.75 -9.09 9.38
N VAL A 103 24.56 -8.03 9.25
CA VAL A 103 24.59 -7.15 8.05
C VAL A 103 24.82 -7.90 6.74
N GLU A 104 25.71 -8.90 6.72
CA GLU A 104 26.05 -9.66 5.51
C GLU A 104 24.86 -10.49 5.01
N LYS A 105 24.12 -11.15 5.91
CA LYS A 105 22.94 -11.94 5.51
C LYS A 105 21.78 -11.06 5.09
N VAL A 106 21.56 -9.95 5.77
CA VAL A 106 20.56 -8.95 5.37
C VAL A 106 20.89 -8.39 3.98
N ALA A 107 22.17 -8.05 3.74
CA ALA A 107 22.63 -7.60 2.44
C ALA A 107 22.34 -8.67 1.37
N ALA A 108 22.76 -9.91 1.60
CA ALA A 108 22.53 -11.02 0.67
C ALA A 108 21.03 -11.24 0.40
N SER A 109 20.17 -11.17 1.42
CA SER A 109 18.72 -11.30 1.26
C SER A 109 18.10 -10.16 0.46
N LEU A 110 18.56 -8.91 0.68
CA LEU A 110 18.16 -7.77 -0.14
C LEU A 110 18.60 -7.94 -1.60
N GLU A 111 19.82 -8.41 -1.83
CA GLU A 111 20.33 -8.67 -3.18
C GLU A 111 19.56 -9.77 -3.90
N GLU A 112 19.30 -10.88 -3.22
CA GLU A 112 18.49 -11.99 -3.73
C GLU A 112 17.08 -11.53 -4.08
N HIS A 113 16.43 -10.75 -3.20
CA HIS A 113 15.11 -10.20 -3.46
C HIS A 113 15.12 -9.32 -4.73
N VAL A 114 16.02 -8.35 -4.83
CA VAL A 114 16.09 -7.47 -6.01
C VAL A 114 16.38 -8.27 -7.29
N ARG A 115 17.29 -9.25 -7.24
CA ARG A 115 17.62 -10.13 -8.36
C ARG A 115 16.43 -10.98 -8.79
N SER A 116 15.69 -11.55 -7.84
CA SER A 116 14.49 -12.34 -8.12
C SER A 116 13.41 -11.51 -8.82
N GLN A 117 13.22 -10.26 -8.39
CA GLN A 117 12.26 -9.34 -9.01
C GLN A 117 12.71 -8.90 -10.41
N ALA A 118 14.02 -8.71 -10.63
CA ALA A 118 14.58 -8.45 -11.94
C ALA A 118 14.39 -9.63 -12.92
N ALA A 119 14.60 -10.86 -12.44
CA ALA A 119 14.38 -12.07 -13.23
C ALA A 119 12.89 -12.26 -13.59
N ALA A 120 12.00 -12.06 -12.61
CA ALA A 120 10.55 -12.09 -12.86
C ALA A 120 10.12 -11.01 -13.86
N PHE A 121 10.63 -9.79 -13.71
CA PHE A 121 10.39 -8.69 -14.65
C PHE A 121 10.82 -9.06 -16.08
N LEU A 122 12.00 -9.66 -16.26
CA LEU A 122 12.45 -10.12 -17.57
C LEU A 122 11.51 -11.13 -18.21
N SER A 123 11.06 -12.12 -17.43
CA SER A 123 10.10 -13.11 -17.90
C SER A 123 8.75 -12.47 -18.24
N ASP A 124 8.29 -11.53 -17.41
CA ASP A 124 7.01 -10.86 -17.56
C ASP A 124 6.93 -10.01 -18.84
N TYR A 125 8.04 -9.36 -19.21
CA TYR A 125 8.16 -8.45 -20.36
C TYR A 125 8.93 -9.05 -21.53
N GLU A 126 8.95 -10.39 -21.64
CA GLU A 126 9.50 -11.06 -22.81
C GLU A 126 8.86 -10.51 -24.10
N GLY A 127 9.68 -10.27 -25.13
CA GLY A 127 9.25 -9.66 -26.39
C GLY A 127 9.05 -8.13 -26.37
N HIS A 128 8.99 -7.48 -25.18
CA HIS A 128 8.87 -6.02 -25.06
C HIS A 128 10.23 -5.33 -24.84
N LEU A 129 11.23 -6.07 -24.37
CA LEU A 129 12.56 -5.57 -24.09
C LEU A 129 13.53 -5.97 -25.22
N PRO A 130 14.25 -5.01 -25.83
CA PRO A 130 15.06 -5.26 -27.04
C PRO A 130 16.48 -5.79 -26.73
N SER A 131 16.81 -6.10 -25.48
CA SER A 131 18.17 -6.46 -25.09
C SER A 131 18.18 -7.42 -23.92
N GLU A 132 19.17 -8.31 -23.90
CA GLU A 132 19.50 -9.10 -22.72
C GLU A 132 19.93 -8.18 -21.58
N ILE A 133 19.51 -8.54 -20.37
CA ILE A 133 19.78 -7.79 -19.14
C ILE A 133 20.63 -8.68 -18.26
N GLU A 134 21.82 -8.18 -17.92
CA GLU A 134 22.72 -8.87 -17.01
C GLU A 134 22.12 -8.86 -15.60
N LEU A 135 21.93 -10.07 -15.05
CA LEU A 135 21.38 -10.31 -13.70
C LEU A 135 22.46 -10.50 -12.63
N ASP A 136 23.71 -10.34 -13.01
CA ASP A 136 24.86 -10.42 -12.13
C ASP A 136 25.21 -9.04 -11.56
N GLY A 137 25.80 -9.04 -10.36
CA GLY A 137 26.24 -7.83 -9.68
C GLY A 137 25.28 -7.31 -8.60
N SER A 138 25.54 -6.08 -8.17
CA SER A 138 24.84 -5.44 -7.06
C SER A 138 23.44 -4.96 -7.46
N PRO A 139 22.51 -4.77 -6.52
CA PRO A 139 21.18 -4.22 -6.79
C PRO A 139 21.17 -2.92 -7.60
N ALA A 140 22.16 -2.06 -7.38
CA ALA A 140 22.35 -0.82 -8.13
C ALA A 140 22.77 -1.07 -9.59
N ALA A 141 23.66 -2.04 -9.82
CA ALA A 141 24.06 -2.46 -11.17
C ALA A 141 22.89 -3.10 -11.92
N LEU A 142 22.11 -3.96 -11.24
CA LEU A 142 20.90 -4.58 -11.81
C LEU A 142 19.88 -3.55 -12.26
N LEU A 143 19.57 -2.55 -11.42
CA LEU A 143 18.67 -1.46 -11.79
C LEU A 143 19.20 -0.70 -13.01
N THR A 144 20.51 -0.46 -13.08
CA THR A 144 21.14 0.23 -14.21
C THR A 144 21.06 -0.58 -15.51
N SER A 145 21.25 -1.90 -15.42
CA SER A 145 21.12 -2.85 -16.53
C SER A 145 19.68 -2.87 -17.07
N LEU A 146 18.70 -3.01 -16.16
CA LEU A 146 17.27 -2.96 -16.48
C LEU A 146 16.88 -1.66 -17.22
N LEU A 147 17.31 -0.52 -16.68
CA LEU A 147 17.02 0.78 -17.27
C LEU A 147 17.68 0.97 -18.64
N SER A 148 18.85 0.39 -18.86
CA SER A 148 19.54 0.45 -20.15
C SER A 148 18.74 -0.26 -21.25
N ALA A 149 18.04 -1.36 -20.92
CA ALA A 149 17.11 -2.01 -21.84
C ALA A 149 15.82 -1.19 -22.03
N VAL A 150 15.19 -0.73 -20.93
CA VAL A 150 13.94 0.06 -20.99
C VAL A 150 14.11 1.34 -21.82
N ARG A 151 15.25 2.03 -21.72
CA ARG A 151 15.52 3.28 -22.47
C ARG A 151 15.59 3.11 -23.99
N LYS A 152 15.75 1.89 -24.50
CA LYS A 152 15.71 1.58 -25.93
C LYS A 152 14.28 1.46 -26.46
N THR A 153 13.28 1.58 -25.59
CA THR A 153 11.85 1.55 -25.91
C THR A 153 11.25 2.96 -25.78
N PRO A 154 10.05 3.22 -26.32
CA PRO A 154 9.34 4.48 -26.10
C PRO A 154 8.70 4.59 -24.70
N TYR A 155 8.76 3.53 -23.89
CA TYR A 155 8.14 3.47 -22.56
C TYR A 155 9.16 3.77 -21.46
N LYS A 156 8.64 3.93 -20.24
CA LYS A 156 9.44 4.21 -19.04
C LYS A 156 9.18 3.17 -17.96
N LEU A 157 10.04 3.15 -16.95
CA LEU A 157 9.89 2.31 -15.76
C LEU A 157 9.08 3.06 -14.69
N TYR A 158 8.14 2.36 -14.07
CA TYR A 158 7.49 2.72 -12.81
C TYR A 158 7.92 1.71 -11.74
N LEU A 159 8.68 2.17 -10.75
CA LEU A 159 9.08 1.36 -9.59
C LEU A 159 8.07 1.48 -8.46
N LEU A 160 7.54 0.35 -8.00
CA LEU A 160 6.66 0.28 -6.83
C LEU A 160 7.40 -0.44 -5.70
N ILE A 161 7.47 0.15 -4.52
CA ILE A 161 8.16 -0.43 -3.36
C ILE A 161 7.16 -0.60 -2.23
N ASP A 162 6.84 -1.85 -1.86
CA ASP A 162 6.01 -2.18 -0.71
C ASP A 162 6.84 -2.47 0.54
N GLU A 163 6.26 -2.11 1.68
CA GLU A 163 6.80 -2.29 3.02
C GLU A 163 8.30 -1.95 3.13
N TYR A 164 8.69 -0.80 2.56
CA TYR A 164 10.10 -0.40 2.40
C TYR A 164 10.88 -0.39 3.73
N ASP A 165 10.20 -0.13 4.83
CA ASP A 165 10.74 -0.03 6.17
C ASP A 165 10.64 -1.33 6.99
N ASN A 166 10.07 -2.41 6.46
CA ASN A 166 9.76 -3.59 7.28
C ASN A 166 10.99 -4.21 7.94
N PHE A 167 11.94 -4.70 7.13
CA PHE A 167 13.15 -5.33 7.67
C PHE A 167 14.02 -4.32 8.45
N VAL A 168 14.01 -3.04 8.05
CA VAL A 168 14.74 -1.97 8.73
C VAL A 168 14.19 -1.72 10.15
N ASN A 169 12.86 -1.73 10.31
CA ASN A 169 12.21 -1.61 11.61
C ASN A 169 12.53 -2.83 12.50
N GLU A 170 12.60 -4.03 11.93
CA GLU A 170 12.97 -5.25 12.66
C GLU A 170 14.43 -5.22 13.12
N LEU A 171 15.35 -4.74 12.28
CA LEU A 171 16.73 -4.50 12.66
C LEU A 171 16.85 -3.45 13.77
N MET A 172 16.14 -2.33 13.65
CA MET A 172 16.15 -1.29 14.68
C MET A 172 15.69 -1.82 16.05
N ALA A 173 14.74 -2.75 16.06
CA ALA A 173 14.22 -3.35 17.29
C ALA A 173 15.16 -4.39 17.91
N ASN A 174 15.88 -5.16 17.08
CA ASN A 174 16.58 -6.37 17.53
C ASN A 174 18.12 -6.30 17.43
N ASP A 175 18.67 -5.51 16.49
CA ASP A 175 20.10 -5.37 16.23
C ASP A 175 20.44 -3.96 15.69
N VAL A 176 20.64 -3.02 16.61
CA VAL A 176 20.97 -1.63 16.28
C VAL A 176 22.31 -1.50 15.53
N GLY A 177 23.23 -2.46 15.71
CA GLY A 177 24.50 -2.49 15.00
C GLY A 177 24.29 -2.79 13.51
N ALA A 178 23.56 -3.88 13.23
CA ALA A 178 23.17 -4.23 11.86
C ALA A 178 22.30 -3.14 11.21
N TYR A 179 21.35 -2.55 11.95
CA TYR A 179 20.57 -1.39 11.48
C TYR A 179 21.49 -0.28 10.95
N ARG A 180 22.44 0.19 11.77
CA ARG A 180 23.37 1.27 11.39
C ARG A 180 24.25 0.90 10.21
N ALA A 181 24.69 -0.36 10.13
CA ALA A 181 25.50 -0.83 9.01
C ALA A 181 24.71 -0.88 7.70
N VAL A 182 23.41 -1.23 7.76
CA VAL A 182 22.54 -1.34 6.60
C VAL A 182 22.08 0.02 6.06
N VAL A 183 21.69 0.96 6.94
CA VAL A 183 21.23 2.30 6.55
C VAL A 183 22.34 3.35 6.49
N GLY A 184 23.55 2.99 6.93
CA GLY A 184 24.73 3.86 6.96
C GLY A 184 25.22 4.31 5.58
N ALA A 185 26.24 5.19 5.54
CA ALA A 185 26.72 5.85 4.32
C ALA A 185 27.03 4.90 3.15
N ASP A 186 27.63 3.76 3.47
CA ASP A 186 28.06 2.69 2.56
C ASP A 186 27.22 1.41 2.70
N GLY A 187 26.10 1.50 3.43
CA GLY A 187 25.21 0.37 3.66
C GLY A 187 24.45 -0.02 2.39
N PRO A 188 24.15 -1.32 2.20
CA PRO A 188 23.50 -1.83 0.99
C PRO A 188 22.16 -1.16 0.69
N PHE A 189 21.37 -0.85 1.72
CA PHE A 189 20.08 -0.19 1.57
C PHE A 189 20.22 1.25 1.05
N LYS A 190 21.19 2.00 1.58
CA LYS A 190 21.45 3.38 1.14
C LYS A 190 22.02 3.43 -0.27
N LEU A 191 22.89 2.50 -0.63
CA LEU A 191 23.43 2.38 -1.99
C LEU A 191 22.31 2.09 -3.01
N LEU A 192 21.37 1.19 -2.67
CA LEU A 192 20.21 0.92 -3.51
C LEU A 192 19.34 2.18 -3.73
N PHE A 193 18.98 2.91 -2.68
CA PHE A 193 18.17 4.13 -2.83
C PHE A 193 18.93 5.28 -3.52
N LYS A 194 20.26 5.38 -3.36
CA LYS A 194 21.08 6.28 -4.19
C LYS A 194 20.96 5.93 -5.68
N ALA A 195 20.96 4.64 -6.02
CA ALA A 195 20.78 4.19 -7.40
C ALA A 195 19.37 4.51 -7.93
N VAL A 196 18.33 4.30 -7.12
CA VAL A 196 16.95 4.71 -7.45
C VAL A 196 16.88 6.21 -7.71
N LYS A 197 17.44 7.03 -6.82
CA LYS A 197 17.50 8.50 -7.03
C LYS A 197 18.17 8.83 -8.36
N SER A 198 19.36 8.29 -8.60
CA SER A 198 20.11 8.57 -9.83
C SER A 198 19.37 8.08 -11.08
N ALA A 199 18.55 7.04 -10.96
CA ALA A 199 17.70 6.54 -12.04
C ALA A 199 16.58 7.52 -12.42
N THR A 200 16.01 8.25 -11.44
CA THR A 200 14.97 9.26 -11.69
C THR A 200 15.48 10.52 -12.40
N GLU A 201 16.80 10.73 -12.44
CA GLU A 201 17.45 11.88 -13.11
C GLU A 201 17.55 11.68 -14.65
N GLY A 202 16.47 11.19 -15.27
CA GLY A 202 16.38 11.02 -16.73
C GLY A 202 16.95 9.70 -17.27
N ARG A 203 17.21 8.70 -16.42
CA ARG A 203 17.73 7.38 -16.86
C ARG A 203 16.64 6.35 -17.12
N GLY A 204 15.40 6.77 -17.35
CA GLY A 204 14.29 5.89 -17.74
C GLY A 204 13.39 5.42 -16.60
N LEU A 205 13.75 5.71 -15.35
CA LEU A 205 12.82 5.60 -14.22
C LEU A 205 12.02 6.90 -14.13
N GLU A 206 10.76 6.86 -14.52
CA GLU A 206 9.90 8.04 -14.56
C GLU A 206 9.17 8.22 -13.23
N ARG A 207 8.79 7.12 -12.57
CA ARG A 207 7.97 7.16 -11.36
C ARG A 207 8.40 6.15 -10.31
N VAL A 208 8.26 6.55 -9.05
CA VAL A 208 8.46 5.70 -7.87
C VAL A 208 7.31 5.92 -6.89
N PHE A 209 6.69 4.84 -6.42
CA PHE A 209 5.69 4.91 -5.35
C PHE A 209 6.07 3.94 -4.23
N ILE A 210 6.26 4.49 -3.03
CA ILE A 210 6.79 3.75 -1.88
C ILE A 210 5.72 3.69 -0.80
N THR A 211 5.47 2.50 -0.27
CA THR A 211 4.58 2.30 0.88
C THR A 211 5.34 1.76 2.09
N GLY A 212 4.89 2.17 3.27
CA GLY A 212 5.49 1.76 4.54
C GLY A 212 4.65 2.18 5.74
N VAL A 213 5.23 2.09 6.93
CA VAL A 213 4.57 2.46 8.19
C VAL A 213 5.19 3.70 8.84
N SER A 214 6.51 3.82 8.79
CA SER A 214 7.30 4.80 9.52
C SER A 214 8.21 5.58 8.57
N PRO A 215 8.47 6.89 8.79
CA PRO A 215 9.43 7.67 8.01
C PRO A 215 10.88 7.55 8.54
N VAL A 216 11.12 6.81 9.64
CA VAL A 216 12.43 6.79 10.33
C VAL A 216 13.57 6.39 9.37
N ALA A 217 13.39 5.30 8.63
CA ALA A 217 14.39 4.85 7.67
C ALA A 217 14.64 5.87 6.54
N LEU A 218 13.60 6.55 6.06
CA LEU A 218 13.74 7.62 5.05
C LEU A 218 14.56 8.80 5.57
N ASN A 219 14.40 9.17 6.83
CA ASN A 219 15.18 10.25 7.44
C ASN A 219 16.68 9.93 7.46
N ASP A 220 17.05 8.68 7.74
CA ASP A 220 18.45 8.24 7.72
C ASP A 220 19.00 8.10 6.28
N LEU A 221 18.09 7.91 5.31
CA LEU A 221 18.38 7.95 3.88
C LEU A 221 18.42 9.36 3.28
N THR A 222 18.18 10.45 4.03
CA THR A 222 18.03 11.82 3.50
C THR A 222 19.20 12.33 2.65
N SER A 223 20.43 11.87 2.87
CA SER A 223 21.56 12.20 1.98
C SER A 223 21.59 11.36 0.68
N GLY A 224 20.89 10.23 0.64
CA GLY A 224 20.80 9.31 -0.50
C GLY A 224 19.48 9.36 -1.29
N PHE A 225 18.37 9.84 -0.69
CA PHE A 225 17.03 9.77 -1.28
C PHE A 225 16.12 10.97 -0.93
N ASN A 226 16.64 12.21 -1.00
CA ASN A 226 15.88 13.44 -0.70
C ASN A 226 14.88 13.88 -1.78
N ILE A 227 14.65 13.08 -2.83
CA ILE A 227 13.76 13.42 -3.93
C ILE A 227 12.30 12.99 -3.69
N ALA A 228 12.07 12.16 -2.67
CA ALA A 228 10.76 11.62 -2.39
C ALA A 228 9.89 12.61 -1.63
N GLN A 229 8.69 12.86 -2.18
CA GLN A 229 7.67 13.65 -1.51
C GLN A 229 6.83 12.76 -0.61
N ASP A 230 6.82 13.06 0.69
CA ASP A 230 5.90 12.42 1.64
C ASP A 230 4.49 12.98 1.43
N VAL A 231 3.60 12.14 0.87
CA VAL A 231 2.19 12.47 0.63
C VAL A 231 1.26 11.85 1.67
N SER A 232 1.80 11.30 2.75
CA SER A 232 1.03 10.63 3.80
C SER A 232 0.02 11.57 4.45
N LEU A 233 0.34 12.85 4.62
CA LEU A 233 -0.56 13.83 5.25
C LEU A 233 -1.25 14.75 4.24
N ALA A 234 -1.14 14.46 2.94
CA ALA A 234 -1.81 15.23 1.89
C ALA A 234 -3.33 15.13 2.05
N PRO A 235 -4.06 16.26 2.21
CA PRO A 235 -5.52 16.25 2.34
C PRO A 235 -6.24 15.53 1.20
N GLU A 236 -5.72 15.67 -0.02
CA GLU A 236 -6.24 15.05 -1.22
C GLU A 236 -6.14 13.53 -1.18
N LEU A 237 -5.21 12.95 -0.40
CA LEU A 237 -5.04 11.50 -0.25
C LEU A 237 -5.49 10.95 1.11
N ALA A 238 -6.21 11.76 1.90
CA ALA A 238 -6.66 11.40 3.25
C ALA A 238 -7.39 10.06 3.30
N SER A 239 -8.27 9.86 2.33
CA SER A 239 -9.19 8.72 2.23
C SER A 239 -8.80 7.74 1.11
N LEU A 240 -7.58 7.87 0.57
CA LEU A 240 -7.03 6.96 -0.42
C LEU A 240 -7.04 5.51 0.09
N CYS A 241 -6.65 5.33 1.35
CA CYS A 241 -6.64 4.07 2.06
C CYS A 241 -7.45 4.22 3.34
N GLY A 242 -8.38 3.29 3.57
CA GLY A 242 -9.36 3.38 4.64
C GLY A 242 -10.79 3.48 4.12
N PHE A 243 -11.75 3.07 4.94
CA PHE A 243 -13.16 3.15 4.60
C PHE A 243 -13.80 4.36 5.24
N ARG A 244 -14.66 5.05 4.50
CA ARG A 244 -15.53 6.11 5.00
C ARG A 244 -16.73 5.49 5.71
N GLU A 245 -17.32 6.23 6.64
CA GLU A 245 -18.51 5.73 7.35
C GLU A 245 -19.69 5.47 6.40
N SER A 246 -19.83 6.28 5.33
CA SER A 246 -20.85 6.05 4.29
C SER A 246 -20.67 4.69 3.62
N GLU A 247 -19.44 4.32 3.28
CA GLU A 247 -19.16 3.05 2.60
C GLU A 247 -19.38 1.86 3.54
N ILE A 248 -19.03 2.01 4.82
CA ILE A 248 -19.39 1.01 5.84
C ILE A 248 -20.90 0.83 5.92
N ARG A 249 -21.65 1.92 5.94
CA ARG A 249 -23.12 1.91 5.99
C ARG A 249 -23.71 1.22 4.76
N ASP A 250 -23.19 1.50 3.57
CA ASP A 250 -23.66 0.89 2.32
C ASP A 250 -23.39 -0.62 2.31
N LEU A 251 -22.20 -1.05 2.73
CA LEU A 251 -21.87 -2.47 2.85
C LEU A 251 -22.72 -3.18 3.92
N LEU A 252 -22.96 -2.54 5.06
CA LEU A 252 -23.86 -3.06 6.10
C LEU A 252 -25.29 -3.21 5.58
N GLY A 253 -25.79 -2.24 4.80
CA GLY A 253 -27.11 -2.30 4.18
C GLY A 253 -27.25 -3.50 3.25
N ARG A 254 -26.28 -3.70 2.35
CA ARG A 254 -26.25 -4.85 1.44
C ARG A 254 -26.20 -6.19 2.18
N ILE A 255 -25.36 -6.29 3.22
CA ILE A 255 -25.30 -7.50 4.05
C ILE A 255 -26.64 -7.71 4.75
N ALA A 256 -27.23 -6.66 5.33
CA ALA A 256 -28.50 -6.74 6.04
C ALA A 256 -29.65 -7.24 5.17
N GLU A 257 -29.70 -6.81 3.90
CA GLU A 257 -30.64 -7.32 2.91
C GLU A 257 -30.45 -8.82 2.65
N GLU A 258 -29.20 -9.28 2.49
CA GLU A 258 -28.92 -10.70 2.22
C GLU A 258 -29.21 -11.64 3.41
N ILE A 259 -28.99 -11.18 4.65
CA ILE A 259 -29.18 -12.02 5.85
C ILE A 259 -30.43 -11.67 6.68
N GLY A 260 -31.25 -10.71 6.23
CA GLY A 260 -32.53 -10.35 6.86
C GLY A 260 -32.40 -9.61 8.19
N LEU A 261 -31.42 -8.72 8.33
CA LEU A 261 -31.25 -7.91 9.55
C LEU A 261 -32.24 -6.72 9.57
N SER A 262 -32.75 -6.41 10.76
CA SER A 262 -33.58 -5.23 10.97
C SER A 262 -32.77 -3.93 10.87
N ALA A 263 -33.41 -2.82 10.53
CA ALA A 263 -32.79 -1.50 10.52
C ALA A 263 -32.16 -1.13 11.88
N GLN A 264 -32.77 -1.59 12.99
CA GLN A 264 -32.23 -1.38 14.33
C GLN A 264 -30.91 -2.15 14.56
N ALA A 265 -30.81 -3.38 14.04
CA ALA A 265 -29.58 -4.16 14.11
C ALA A 265 -28.46 -3.53 13.26
N VAL A 266 -28.78 -3.00 12.09
CA VAL A 266 -27.82 -2.25 11.23
C VAL A 266 -27.31 -1.00 11.95
N ALA A 267 -28.22 -0.21 12.56
CA ALA A 267 -27.83 0.96 13.34
C ALA A 267 -26.92 0.58 14.52
N GLY A 268 -27.25 -0.48 15.26
CA GLY A 268 -26.41 -0.98 16.35
C GLY A 268 -25.04 -1.49 15.91
N ALA A 269 -24.96 -2.14 14.75
CA ALA A 269 -23.69 -2.57 14.16
C ALA A 269 -22.82 -1.36 13.78
N LEU A 270 -23.40 -0.33 13.18
CA LEU A 270 -22.69 0.89 12.83
C LEU A 270 -22.17 1.63 14.08
N GLU A 271 -22.96 1.74 15.15
CA GLU A 271 -22.50 2.31 16.43
C GLU A 271 -21.34 1.52 17.05
N THR A 272 -21.39 0.19 16.94
CA THR A 272 -20.31 -0.69 17.38
C THR A 272 -19.04 -0.41 16.58
N MET A 273 -19.15 -0.34 15.26
CA MET A 273 -18.04 0.03 14.39
C MET A 273 -17.49 1.41 14.76
N ARG A 274 -18.36 2.39 15.00
CA ARG A 274 -17.94 3.74 15.36
C ARG A 274 -17.13 3.78 16.66
N THR A 275 -17.55 3.01 17.64
CA THR A 275 -16.93 2.97 18.98
C THR A 275 -15.57 2.28 18.96
N TRP A 276 -15.42 1.19 18.20
CA TRP A 276 -14.24 0.32 18.28
C TRP A 276 -13.28 0.43 17.09
N TYR A 277 -13.73 0.94 15.93
CA TYR A 277 -13.01 0.82 14.66
C TYR A 277 -12.78 2.14 13.86
N ASN A 278 -13.50 3.23 14.13
CA ASN A 278 -13.47 4.51 13.35
C ASN A 278 -12.18 5.35 13.48
N GLY A 279 -11.27 4.99 14.38
CA GLY A 279 -10.36 5.94 15.03
C GLY A 279 -9.13 6.46 14.28
N TYR A 280 -9.07 6.51 12.94
CA TYR A 280 -7.88 7.02 12.23
C TYR A 280 -8.13 8.35 11.52
N ARG A 281 -7.12 9.23 11.58
CA ARG A 281 -7.11 10.52 10.89
C ARG A 281 -5.74 10.75 10.26
N PHE A 282 -5.73 11.13 8.99
CA PHE A 282 -4.50 11.40 8.22
C PHE A 282 -4.39 12.83 7.71
N THR A 283 -5.26 13.73 8.18
CA THR A 283 -5.21 15.17 7.90
C THR A 283 -5.24 15.96 9.21
N THR A 284 -4.63 17.15 9.19
CA THR A 284 -4.75 18.07 10.32
C THR A 284 -6.10 18.79 10.23
N LYS A 285 -6.68 19.12 11.40
CA LYS A 285 -7.95 19.88 11.46
C LYS A 285 -7.87 21.23 10.74
N ALA A 286 -6.68 21.81 10.62
CA ALA A 286 -6.44 23.08 9.94
C ALA A 286 -6.70 23.00 8.42
N LEU A 287 -6.69 21.79 7.84
CA LEU A 287 -6.89 21.55 6.41
C LEU A 287 -8.36 21.20 6.08
N GLY A 288 -9.29 21.48 7.00
CA GLY A 288 -10.73 21.51 6.73
C GLY A 288 -11.47 20.17 6.71
N THR A 289 -10.77 19.03 6.75
CA THR A 289 -11.42 17.70 6.80
C THR A 289 -11.34 17.11 8.21
N ASN A 290 -12.49 16.87 8.83
CA ASN A 290 -12.61 16.10 10.08
C ASN A 290 -12.94 14.63 9.80
N GLU A 291 -12.72 14.17 8.57
CA GLU A 291 -13.04 12.83 8.12
C GLU A 291 -12.17 11.81 8.88
N LEU A 292 -12.85 10.85 9.49
CA LEU A 292 -12.23 9.68 10.10
C LEU A 292 -12.40 8.51 9.16
N VAL A 293 -11.38 7.66 9.10
CA VAL A 293 -11.41 6.45 8.27
C VAL A 293 -11.25 5.20 9.12
N TYR A 294 -11.98 4.17 8.74
CA TYR A 294 -11.91 2.85 9.35
C TYR A 294 -10.77 2.06 8.73
N ASN A 295 -10.07 1.26 9.54
CA ASN A 295 -9.10 0.30 9.03
C ASN A 295 -9.82 -0.76 8.18
N PRO A 296 -9.49 -0.92 6.87
CA PRO A 296 -10.20 -1.82 5.96
C PRO A 296 -10.22 -3.27 6.41
N THR A 297 -9.09 -3.78 6.92
CA THR A 297 -9.01 -5.19 7.36
C THR A 297 -9.90 -5.44 8.55
N ASN A 298 -9.90 -4.53 9.54
CA ASN A 298 -10.75 -4.68 10.70
C ASN A 298 -12.24 -4.48 10.36
N ALA A 299 -12.55 -3.57 9.44
CA ALA A 299 -13.90 -3.39 8.93
C ALA A 299 -14.40 -4.65 8.22
N PHE A 300 -13.62 -5.21 7.28
CA PHE A 300 -13.98 -6.46 6.63
C PHE A 300 -14.09 -7.64 7.60
N TYR A 301 -13.24 -7.73 8.61
CA TYR A 301 -13.36 -8.74 9.66
C TYR A 301 -14.73 -8.65 10.37
N PHE A 302 -15.12 -7.43 10.78
CA PHE A 302 -16.42 -7.21 11.42
C PHE A 302 -17.59 -7.56 10.49
N LEU A 303 -17.52 -7.12 9.23
CA LEU A 303 -18.56 -7.36 8.23
C LEU A 303 -18.69 -8.84 7.85
N ASP A 304 -17.57 -9.55 7.66
CA ASP A 304 -17.54 -10.99 7.39
C ASP A 304 -18.08 -11.80 8.57
N HIS A 305 -17.72 -11.43 9.79
CA HIS A 305 -18.29 -12.03 11.00
C HIS A 305 -19.81 -11.84 11.05
N LEU A 306 -20.29 -10.61 10.86
CA LEU A 306 -21.72 -10.30 10.85
C LEU A 306 -22.45 -11.10 9.77
N HIS A 307 -21.89 -11.19 8.57
CA HIS A 307 -22.46 -11.93 7.45
C HIS A 307 -22.57 -13.44 7.75
N ARG A 308 -21.55 -14.05 8.36
CA ARG A 308 -21.53 -15.48 8.70
C ARG A 308 -22.37 -15.85 9.91
N GLN A 309 -22.26 -15.07 10.99
CA GLN A 309 -22.87 -15.38 12.29
C GLN A 309 -24.25 -14.76 12.47
N LYS A 310 -24.69 -13.90 11.53
CA LYS A 310 -25.95 -13.14 11.58
C LYS A 310 -26.14 -12.33 12.86
N THR A 311 -25.05 -12.06 13.57
CA THR A 311 -25.01 -11.35 14.84
C THR A 311 -23.77 -10.45 14.87
N PRO A 312 -23.89 -9.20 15.36
CA PRO A 312 -22.74 -8.31 15.47
C PRO A 312 -21.82 -8.75 16.62
N LEU A 313 -20.52 -8.47 16.49
CA LEU A 313 -19.55 -8.68 17.56
C LEU A 313 -19.96 -7.85 18.78
N ASN A 314 -20.21 -8.51 19.92
CA ASN A 314 -20.54 -7.82 21.17
C ASN A 314 -19.28 -7.21 21.82
N SER A 315 -19.46 -6.40 22.88
CA SER A 315 -18.35 -5.71 23.56
C SER A 315 -17.34 -6.65 24.24
N SER A 316 -17.74 -7.86 24.63
CA SER A 316 -16.85 -8.85 25.26
C SER A 316 -15.99 -9.60 24.22
N THR A 317 -16.55 -9.94 23.05
CA THR A 317 -15.82 -10.52 21.92
C THR A 317 -14.93 -9.48 21.22
N THR A 318 -15.37 -8.22 21.15
CA THR A 318 -14.57 -7.13 20.57
C THR A 318 -13.29 -6.86 21.39
N ARG A 319 -13.30 -7.02 22.72
CA ARG A 319 -12.09 -6.92 23.57
C ARG A 319 -11.11 -8.08 23.38
N THR A 320 -11.60 -9.28 23.08
CA THR A 320 -10.77 -10.47 22.84
C THR A 320 -10.26 -10.58 21.41
N CYS A 321 -10.91 -9.93 20.44
CA CYS A 321 -10.42 -9.77 19.06
C CYS A 321 -9.60 -8.48 18.84
N ALA A 322 -9.68 -7.51 19.75
CA ALA A 322 -8.80 -6.33 19.79
C ALA A 322 -7.28 -6.62 19.89
N PRO A 323 -6.74 -7.78 20.34
CA PRO A 323 -5.30 -8.04 20.33
C PRO A 323 -4.70 -8.13 18.92
N ILE A 324 -5.54 -8.27 17.89
CA ILE A 324 -5.10 -8.20 16.48
C ILE A 324 -4.71 -6.75 16.08
N VAL A 325 -5.05 -5.78 16.93
CA VAL A 325 -4.72 -4.36 16.77
C VAL A 325 -3.29 -4.11 17.24
N GLY A 326 -2.37 -4.07 16.28
CA GLY A 326 -1.01 -3.55 16.52
C GLY A 326 -1.06 -2.16 17.18
N SER A 327 -0.22 -1.98 18.19
CA SER A 327 -0.12 -0.82 19.08
C SER A 327 0.47 0.43 18.40
N SER A 328 -0.10 0.89 17.28
CA SER A 328 0.31 2.17 16.68
C SER A 328 -0.48 3.33 17.29
N ARG A 329 -0.03 3.84 18.44
CA ARG A 329 -0.63 5.02 19.11
C ARG A 329 -0.54 6.31 18.29
N PHE A 330 0.40 6.39 17.34
CA PHE A 330 0.67 7.59 16.54
C PHE A 330 -0.50 8.05 15.65
N TRP A 331 -1.33 7.14 15.16
CA TRP A 331 -2.34 7.45 14.13
C TRP A 331 -3.78 7.45 14.65
N ARG A 332 -3.98 7.18 15.95
CA ARG A 332 -5.31 7.11 16.54
C ARG A 332 -5.75 8.49 16.99
N ALA A 333 -6.93 8.92 16.55
CA ALA A 333 -7.59 10.06 17.17
C ALA A 333 -7.86 9.74 18.65
N PRO A 334 -7.62 10.67 19.58
CA PRO A 334 -7.90 10.43 20.99
C PRO A 334 -9.38 10.04 21.17
N LEU A 335 -9.62 8.86 21.73
CA LEU A 335 -10.94 8.45 22.16
C LEU A 335 -11.43 9.48 23.18
N ARG A 336 -12.55 10.16 22.91
CA ARG A 336 -13.23 10.91 23.96
C ARG A 336 -13.70 9.88 24.98
N ALA A 337 -13.06 9.85 26.15
CA ALA A 337 -13.63 9.17 27.30
C ALA A 337 -15.00 9.80 27.57
N ARG A 338 -16.08 9.09 27.25
CA ARG A 338 -17.35 9.34 27.92
C ARG A 338 -17.18 8.74 29.30
N GLU A 339 -16.70 9.54 30.25
CA GLU A 339 -16.97 9.27 31.65
C GLU A 339 -18.49 9.32 31.81
N SER A 340 -19.09 8.15 31.95
CA SER A 340 -20.40 7.99 32.54
C SER A 340 -20.26 8.33 34.03
N SER A 341 -20.41 9.61 34.39
CA SER A 341 -20.76 9.99 35.74
C SER A 341 -22.24 9.67 35.96
N SER A 342 -22.49 8.49 36.52
CA SER A 342 -23.76 8.12 37.13
C SER A 342 -23.47 7.50 38.49
N SER A 343 -23.38 8.33 39.51
CA SER A 343 -23.98 8.24 40.85
C SER A 343 -23.41 9.36 41.71
#